data_AF-A0A923V917-F1
#
_entry.id   AF-A0A923V917-F1
#
_cell.length_a   1.000
_cell.length_b   1.000
_cell.length_c   1.000
_cell.angle_alpha   90.00
_cell.angle_beta   90.00
_cell.angle_gamma   90.00
#
_symmetry.space_group_name_H-M   'P 1'
#
loop_
_entity.id
_entity.type
_entity.pdbx_description
1 polymer ?
#
loop_
_entity_poly.entity_id
_entity_poly.type
_entity_poly.pdbx_seq_one_letter_code
_entity_poly.pdbx_strand_id
1 'polypeptide(L)'
;MNILTRTQQTKIKLPATQVYQLLDNQLTIFLRPWGSQDYNQKVIDEISHYLSSAQADIDVTSPFDFHENLTSLANKTRIALLLAHDYFYKSENATEFNVGFEATIFFQLKNELAWSSVGRFGLKKIQKEKVSTLYESGSDLDSETLLPVQLIGIEKEIEIQSGSLVFEKKLQLLLYSSFNGELNVTDTQRSQVKIETKDNDATYWYSLIKSD
;
A
#
# COMPACT_ATOMS: atom_id res chain seq x y z
N MET A 1 14.66 5.17 -2.66
CA MET A 1 13.90 4.28 -3.57
C MET A 1 13.44 5.07 -4.77
N ASN A 2 13.66 4.56 -5.99
CA ASN A 2 13.13 5.16 -7.22
C ASN A 2 11.76 4.54 -7.53
N ILE A 3 10.78 5.39 -7.86
CA ILE A 3 9.38 5.00 -8.05
C ILE A 3 8.91 5.44 -9.44
N LEU A 4 8.48 4.49 -10.26
CA LEU A 4 7.85 4.74 -11.55
C LEU A 4 6.41 4.24 -11.54
N THR A 5 5.47 5.17 -11.60
CA THR A 5 4.04 4.87 -11.60
C THR A 5 3.45 4.92 -13.00
N ARG A 6 2.54 4.00 -13.32
CA ARG A 6 1.66 4.13 -14.49
C ARG A 6 0.23 3.77 -14.15
N THR A 7 -0.68 4.25 -14.99
CA THR A 7 -2.10 4.02 -14.86
C THR A 7 -2.70 3.88 -16.24
N GLN A 8 -3.62 2.94 -16.40
CA GLN A 8 -4.49 2.82 -17.55
C GLN A 8 -5.91 2.72 -17.03
N GLN A 9 -6.78 3.62 -17.47
CA GLN A 9 -8.20 3.59 -17.14
C GLN A 9 -9.01 3.43 -18.41
N THR A 10 -10.06 2.64 -18.33
CA THR A 10 -11.01 2.41 -19.42
C THR A 10 -12.33 3.11 -19.09
N LYS A 11 -13.49 2.47 -19.31
CA LYS A 11 -14.80 3.04 -18.98
C LYS A 11 -15.02 3.16 -17.47
N ILE A 12 -14.52 2.18 -16.72
CA ILE A 12 -14.63 2.14 -15.25
C ILE A 12 -13.36 2.74 -14.67
N LYS A 13 -13.50 3.75 -13.81
CA LYS A 13 -12.36 4.50 -13.25
C LYS A 13 -12.07 4.04 -11.83
N LEU A 14 -10.88 3.48 -11.61
CA LEU A 14 -10.34 3.35 -10.25
C LEU A 14 -10.10 4.75 -9.66
N PRO A 15 -10.35 4.96 -8.36
CA PRO A 15 -9.89 6.17 -7.71
C PRO A 15 -8.37 6.31 -7.86
N ALA A 16 -7.91 7.54 -8.07
CA ALA A 16 -6.50 7.79 -8.34
C ALA A 16 -5.65 7.42 -7.12
N THR A 17 -4.59 6.64 -7.35
CA THR A 17 -3.62 6.32 -6.30
C THR A 17 -2.53 7.39 -6.30
N GLN A 18 -2.41 8.10 -5.19
CA GLN A 18 -1.41 9.14 -4.97
C GLN A 18 -0.21 8.54 -4.24
N VAL A 19 0.99 9.03 -4.58
CA VAL A 19 2.25 8.51 -4.03
C VAL A 19 2.99 9.63 -3.32
N TYR A 20 3.31 9.40 -2.05
CA TYR A 20 4.02 10.35 -1.20
C TYR A 20 5.33 9.73 -0.73
N GLN A 21 6.42 10.49 -0.80
CA GLN A 21 7.71 10.11 -0.22
C GLN A 21 8.07 11.11 0.88
N LEU A 22 8.34 10.60 2.08
CA LEU A 22 8.52 11.34 3.32
C LEU A 22 9.74 10.80 4.08
N LEU A 23 10.20 11.53 5.10
CA LEU A 23 11.32 11.13 5.97
C LEU A 23 12.58 10.77 5.16
N ASP A 24 13.05 11.70 4.32
CA ASP A 24 14.20 11.50 3.42
C ASP A 24 14.06 10.25 2.52
N ASN A 25 12.85 10.02 2.00
CA ASN A 25 12.45 8.86 1.19
C ASN A 25 12.49 7.51 1.91
N GLN A 26 12.57 7.49 3.25
CA GLN A 26 12.43 6.26 4.05
C GLN A 26 10.99 5.78 4.08
N LEU A 27 10.02 6.70 4.13
CA LEU A 27 8.60 6.40 4.11
C LEU A 27 8.03 6.67 2.73
N THR A 28 7.33 5.69 2.16
CA THR A 28 6.54 5.85 0.94
C THR A 28 5.10 5.43 1.23
N ILE A 29 4.14 6.28 0.91
CA ILE A 29 2.71 6.03 1.10
C ILE A 29 2.03 6.03 -0.26
N PHE A 30 1.38 4.93 -0.60
CA PHE A 30 0.45 4.79 -1.72
C PHE A 30 -0.96 4.91 -1.15
N LEU A 31 -1.66 5.98 -1.48
CA LEU A 31 -2.95 6.28 -0.91
C LEU A 31 -4.00 6.38 -2.01
N ARG A 32 -5.12 5.68 -1.83
CA ARG A 32 -6.27 5.76 -2.72
C ARG A 32 -7.51 6.13 -1.91
N PRO A 33 -7.95 7.40 -1.94
CA PRO A 33 -9.15 7.83 -1.25
C PRO A 33 -10.41 7.39 -2.00
N TRP A 34 -11.38 6.93 -1.23
CA TRP A 34 -12.77 6.72 -1.61
C TRP A 34 -13.59 7.80 -0.90
N GLY A 35 -13.86 8.90 -1.60
CA GLY A 35 -14.46 10.12 -1.03
C GLY A 35 -13.62 11.35 -1.36
N SER A 36 -13.63 12.35 -0.47
CA SER A 36 -12.84 13.57 -0.67
C SER A 36 -11.34 13.33 -0.47
N GLN A 37 -10.52 13.96 -1.30
CA GLN A 37 -9.05 13.95 -1.20
C GLN A 37 -8.53 14.95 -0.14
N ASP A 38 -9.39 15.82 0.40
CA ASP A 38 -9.02 16.83 1.40
C ASP A 38 -8.48 16.20 2.69
N TYR A 39 -8.81 14.92 2.92
CA TYR A 39 -8.39 14.16 4.09
C TYR A 39 -7.05 13.45 3.93
N ASN A 40 -6.45 13.46 2.72
CA ASN A 40 -5.20 12.73 2.46
C ASN A 40 -4.06 13.20 3.37
N GLN A 41 -3.97 14.51 3.61
CA GLN A 41 -2.93 15.06 4.49
C GLN A 41 -3.07 14.54 5.93
N LYS A 42 -4.30 14.43 6.46
CA LYS A 42 -4.52 13.88 7.80
C LYS A 42 -4.06 12.42 7.91
N VAL A 43 -4.35 11.58 6.91
CA VAL A 43 -3.85 10.19 6.88
C VAL A 43 -2.32 10.15 6.89
N ILE A 44 -1.69 11.00 6.08
CA ILE A 44 -0.24 11.10 5.98
C ILE A 44 0.37 11.56 7.30
N ASP A 45 -0.23 12.54 7.95
CA ASP A 45 0.22 13.09 9.22
C ASP A 45 0.16 12.02 10.32
N GLU A 46 -0.95 11.28 10.46
CA GLU A 46 -1.08 10.20 11.45
C GLU A 46 -0.02 9.10 11.25
N ILE A 47 0.16 8.64 10.00
CA ILE A 47 1.14 7.59 9.67
C ILE A 47 2.57 8.09 9.94
N SER A 48 2.91 9.29 9.46
CA SER A 48 4.27 9.82 9.56
C SER A 48 4.63 10.23 10.99
N HIS A 49 3.67 10.75 11.77
CA HIS A 49 3.85 11.11 13.16
C HIS A 49 4.20 9.89 14.01
N TYR A 50 3.45 8.80 13.88
CA TYR A 50 3.76 7.56 14.59
C TYR A 50 5.12 6.98 14.18
N LEU A 51 5.39 6.85 12.88
CA LEU A 51 6.63 6.21 12.40
C LEU A 51 7.88 7.01 12.77
N SER A 52 7.83 8.34 12.68
CA SER A 52 8.96 9.20 13.09
C SER A 52 9.19 9.15 14.59
N SER A 53 8.13 9.16 15.40
CA SER A 53 8.23 9.06 16.86
C SER A 53 8.76 7.70 17.30
N ALA A 54 8.24 6.61 16.72
CA ALA A 54 8.69 5.24 16.99
C ALA A 54 10.12 4.96 16.48
N GLN A 55 10.65 5.76 15.56
CA GLN A 55 12.04 5.68 15.10
C GLN A 55 12.99 6.45 16.02
N ALA A 56 12.52 7.54 16.63
CA ALA A 56 13.30 8.36 17.56
C ALA A 56 13.42 7.74 18.97
N ASP A 57 13.02 6.48 19.14
CA ASP A 57 12.95 5.76 20.43
C ASP A 57 12.23 6.58 21.52
N ILE A 58 11.28 7.41 21.10
CA ILE A 58 10.33 8.02 22.02
C ILE A 58 9.42 6.89 22.49
N ASP A 59 9.12 6.82 23.79
CA ASP A 59 8.18 5.85 24.37
C ASP A 59 6.78 6.09 23.81
N VAL A 60 6.52 5.57 22.61
CA VAL A 60 5.22 5.62 21.95
C VAL A 60 4.45 4.37 22.38
N THR A 61 3.52 4.55 23.31
CA THR A 61 2.57 3.50 23.65
C THR A 61 1.53 3.38 22.54
N SER A 62 1.45 2.21 21.92
CA SER A 62 0.37 1.85 20.98
C SER A 62 -0.71 1.06 21.73
N PRO A 63 -2.02 1.31 21.46
CA PRO A 63 -3.09 0.46 21.97
C PRO A 63 -3.18 -0.89 21.24
N PHE A 64 -2.42 -1.07 20.16
CA PHE A 64 -2.40 -2.27 19.34
C PHE A 64 -1.18 -3.13 19.65
N ASP A 65 -1.43 -4.43 19.78
CA ASP A 65 -0.39 -5.42 20.05
C ASP A 65 0.53 -5.65 18.85
N PHE A 66 1.77 -5.99 19.17
CA PHE A 66 2.73 -6.51 18.21
C PHE A 66 2.42 -7.96 17.88
N HIS A 67 2.47 -8.31 16.61
CA HIS A 67 2.41 -9.70 16.18
C HIS A 67 3.82 -10.31 16.22
N GLU A 68 3.98 -11.42 16.94
CA GLU A 68 5.27 -12.10 17.14
C GLU A 68 5.87 -12.65 15.84
N ASN A 69 5.05 -12.92 14.83
CA ASN A 69 5.49 -13.42 13.52
C ASN A 69 5.94 -12.30 12.56
N LEU A 70 5.86 -11.03 12.97
CA LEU A 70 6.32 -9.88 12.20
C LEU A 70 7.60 -9.30 12.82
N THR A 71 8.45 -8.71 11.97
CA THR A 71 9.59 -7.94 12.48
C THR A 71 9.11 -6.70 13.24
N SER A 72 10.01 -6.10 14.03
CA SER A 72 9.70 -4.85 14.72
C SER A 72 9.29 -3.74 13.73
N LEU A 73 9.96 -3.63 12.58
CA LEU A 73 9.66 -2.61 11.58
C LEU A 73 8.31 -2.85 10.89
N ALA A 74 7.99 -4.11 10.55
CA ALA A 74 6.69 -4.48 9.98
C ALA A 74 5.53 -4.26 10.96
N ASN A 75 5.77 -4.51 12.26
CA ASN A 75 4.79 -4.15 13.28
C ASN A 75 4.60 -2.63 13.38
N LYS A 76 5.67 -1.83 13.29
CA LYS A 76 5.55 -0.36 13.28
C LYS A 76 4.72 0.13 12.09
N THR A 77 4.94 -0.38 10.87
CA THR A 77 4.10 -0.01 9.72
C THR A 77 2.65 -0.45 9.89
N ARG A 78 2.42 -1.63 10.47
CA ARG A 78 1.07 -2.12 10.76
C ARG A 78 0.34 -1.19 11.73
N ILE A 79 0.99 -0.87 12.84
CA ILE A 79 0.43 0.00 13.88
C ILE A 79 0.17 1.40 13.33
N ALA A 80 1.04 1.94 12.47
CA ALA A 80 0.82 3.24 11.84
C ALA A 80 -0.51 3.29 11.06
N LEU A 81 -0.82 2.23 10.30
CA LEU A 81 -2.10 2.13 9.59
C LEU A 81 -3.28 1.88 10.54
N LEU A 82 -3.11 1.13 11.62
CA LEU A 82 -4.16 0.92 12.64
C LEU A 82 -4.51 2.22 13.37
N LEU A 83 -3.51 3.06 13.69
CA LEU A 83 -3.74 4.36 14.31
C LEU A 83 -4.48 5.30 13.36
N ALA A 84 -4.06 5.38 12.10
CA ALA A 84 -4.79 6.14 11.09
C ALA A 84 -6.24 5.62 10.94
N HIS A 85 -6.43 4.29 10.92
CA HIS A 85 -7.76 3.69 10.89
C HIS A 85 -8.62 4.11 12.09
N ASP A 86 -8.09 3.99 13.31
CA ASP A 86 -8.81 4.34 14.53
C ASP A 86 -9.17 5.82 14.60
N TYR A 87 -8.25 6.70 14.19
CA TYR A 87 -8.50 8.13 14.08
C TYR A 87 -9.68 8.43 13.16
N PHE A 88 -9.67 7.88 11.94
CA PHE A 88 -10.74 8.14 10.96
C PHE A 88 -12.07 7.51 11.38
N TYR A 89 -12.04 6.28 11.92
CA TYR A 89 -13.25 5.59 12.38
C TYR A 89 -13.93 6.34 13.54
N LYS A 90 -13.15 6.83 14.50
CA LYS A 90 -13.69 7.49 15.71
C LYS A 90 -13.93 8.99 15.56
N SER A 91 -13.26 9.66 14.62
CA SER A 91 -13.33 11.12 14.50
C SER A 91 -14.05 11.54 13.22
N GLU A 92 -13.48 11.23 12.06
CA GLU A 92 -13.96 11.77 10.78
C GLU A 92 -15.22 11.06 10.27
N ASN A 93 -15.38 9.77 10.59
CA ASN A 93 -16.50 8.93 10.17
C ASN A 93 -17.43 8.51 11.31
N ALA A 94 -17.35 9.18 12.47
CA ALA A 94 -18.10 8.79 13.67
C ALA A 94 -19.62 8.88 13.49
N THR A 95 -20.08 9.86 12.72
CA THR A 95 -21.50 10.15 12.49
C THR A 95 -21.96 9.83 11.08
N GLU A 96 -21.11 10.06 10.09
CA GLU A 96 -21.40 9.84 8.68
C GLU A 96 -20.12 9.38 7.95
N PHE A 97 -20.27 8.50 6.95
CA PHE A 97 -19.14 8.01 6.17
C PHE A 97 -18.68 9.06 5.16
N ASN A 98 -17.71 9.88 5.56
CA ASN A 98 -17.15 10.96 4.76
C ASN A 98 -16.07 10.49 3.78
N VAL A 99 -15.18 9.60 4.25
CA VAL A 99 -14.03 9.14 3.46
C VAL A 99 -13.53 7.79 3.95
N GLY A 100 -13.07 6.95 3.03
CA GLY A 100 -12.28 5.76 3.35
C GLY A 100 -11.03 5.69 2.47
N PHE A 101 -10.03 4.91 2.87
CA PHE A 101 -8.79 4.80 2.11
C PHE A 101 -8.37 3.35 1.93
N GLU A 102 -7.95 3.03 0.70
CA GLU A 102 -7.02 1.92 0.49
C GLU A 102 -5.61 2.49 0.57
N ALA A 103 -4.70 1.79 1.23
CA ALA A 103 -3.34 2.26 1.39
C ALA A 103 -2.33 1.12 1.39
N THR A 104 -1.15 1.39 0.82
CA THR A 104 0.05 0.60 1.06
C THR A 104 1.14 1.54 1.51
N ILE A 105 1.88 1.18 2.55
CA ILE A 105 3.06 1.92 2.98
C ILE A 105 4.30 1.05 2.89
N PHE A 106 5.41 1.65 2.49
CA PHE A 106 6.75 1.10 2.66
C PHE A 106 7.52 1.96 3.63
N PHE A 107 8.21 1.33 4.57
CA PHE A 107 9.12 1.99 5.46
C PHE A 107 10.49 1.30 5.44
N GLN A 108 11.49 2.03 4.98
CA GLN A 108 12.86 1.56 4.84
C GLN A 108 13.68 2.01 6.03
N LEU A 109 14.28 1.05 6.75
CA LEU A 109 15.25 1.34 7.80
C LEU A 109 16.46 0.42 7.66
N LYS A 110 17.65 1.02 7.52
CA LYS A 110 18.90 0.29 7.27
C LYS A 110 18.76 -0.65 6.05
N ASN A 111 18.85 -1.96 6.27
CA ASN A 111 18.75 -3.01 5.26
C ASN A 111 17.41 -3.75 5.29
N GLU A 112 16.38 -3.18 5.92
CA GLU A 112 15.03 -3.73 5.97
C GLU A 112 14.07 -2.78 5.25
N LEU A 113 13.17 -3.37 4.46
CA LEU A 113 12.00 -2.69 3.93
C LEU A 113 10.76 -3.38 4.48
N ALA A 114 10.08 -2.71 5.41
CA ALA A 114 8.78 -3.12 5.91
C ALA A 114 7.66 -2.59 5.02
N TRP A 115 6.56 -3.33 4.98
CA TRP A 115 5.37 -2.92 4.27
C TRP A 115 4.11 -3.32 5.03
N SER A 116 3.08 -2.50 4.88
CA SER A 116 1.72 -2.78 5.34
C SER A 116 0.72 -2.28 4.33
N SER A 117 -0.35 -3.04 4.11
CA SER A 117 -1.35 -2.78 3.07
C SER A 117 -2.76 -3.08 3.53
N VAL A 118 -3.70 -2.27 3.03
CA VAL A 118 -5.14 -2.37 3.21
C VAL A 118 -5.83 -2.05 1.87
N GLY A 119 -6.84 -2.84 1.50
CA GLY A 119 -7.61 -2.67 0.27
C GLY A 119 -6.98 -3.34 -0.96
N ARG A 120 -7.44 -2.98 -2.16
CA ARG A 120 -7.07 -3.63 -3.42
C ARG A 120 -5.66 -3.27 -3.88
N PHE A 121 -4.66 -3.90 -3.28
CA PHE A 121 -3.27 -3.88 -3.74
C PHE A 121 -2.69 -5.29 -3.81
N GLY A 122 -1.77 -5.48 -4.75
CA GLY A 122 -0.91 -6.64 -4.84
C GLY A 122 0.56 -6.23 -4.89
N LEU A 123 1.42 -7.05 -4.31
CA LEU A 123 2.85 -6.82 -4.20
C LEU A 123 3.62 -8.03 -4.74
N LYS A 124 4.41 -7.80 -5.79
CA LYS A 124 5.34 -8.80 -6.35
C LYS A 124 6.78 -8.36 -6.14
N LYS A 125 7.64 -9.31 -5.79
CA LYS A 125 9.10 -9.16 -5.84
C LYS A 125 9.62 -9.67 -7.17
N ILE A 126 10.48 -8.88 -7.81
CA ILE A 126 11.12 -9.22 -9.08
C ILE A 126 12.62 -9.39 -8.80
N GLN A 127 13.16 -10.58 -9.08
CA GLN A 127 14.57 -10.87 -8.88
C GLN A 127 15.11 -11.70 -10.05
N LYS A 128 15.96 -11.07 -10.87
CA LYS A 128 16.38 -11.64 -12.17
C LYS A 128 15.13 -12.10 -12.92
N GLU A 129 15.08 -13.37 -13.33
CA GLU A 129 13.97 -13.96 -14.07
C GLU A 129 12.77 -14.40 -13.24
N LYS A 130 12.87 -14.34 -11.90
CA LYS A 130 11.86 -14.86 -11.00
C LYS A 130 10.96 -13.73 -10.51
N VAL A 131 9.65 -13.96 -10.61
CA VAL A 131 8.61 -13.12 -10.02
C VAL A 131 7.95 -13.93 -8.91
N SER A 132 7.89 -13.38 -7.70
CA SER A 132 7.20 -14.00 -6.57
C SER A 132 6.16 -13.03 -6.02
N THR A 133 4.92 -13.48 -5.93
CA THR A 133 3.87 -12.76 -5.19
C THR A 133 4.19 -12.80 -3.70
N LEU A 134 4.28 -11.62 -3.10
CA LEU A 134 4.41 -11.46 -1.64
C LEU A 134 3.04 -11.35 -0.99
N TYR A 135 2.13 -10.64 -1.66
CA TYR A 135 0.78 -10.37 -1.19
C TYR A 135 -0.12 -10.01 -2.38
N GLU A 136 -1.39 -10.36 -2.29
CA GLU A 136 -2.41 -9.98 -3.26
C GLU A 136 -3.75 -9.88 -2.54
N SER A 137 -4.48 -8.80 -2.80
CA SER A 137 -5.84 -8.61 -2.31
C SER A 137 -6.72 -8.07 -3.43
N GLY A 138 -7.95 -8.59 -3.43
CA GLY A 138 -9.02 -8.32 -4.39
C GLY A 138 -10.32 -8.90 -3.86
N SER A 139 -11.40 -8.66 -4.59
CA SER A 139 -12.70 -9.29 -4.39
C SER A 139 -13.02 -10.22 -5.56
N ASP A 140 -13.77 -11.27 -5.29
CA ASP A 140 -14.47 -12.10 -6.30
C ASP A 140 -15.34 -11.27 -7.26
N LEU A 141 -15.77 -10.08 -6.86
CA LEU A 141 -16.53 -9.13 -7.67
C LEU A 141 -15.63 -8.22 -8.52
N ASP A 142 -14.31 -8.34 -8.48
CA ASP A 142 -13.37 -7.48 -9.22
C ASP A 142 -13.47 -7.64 -10.75
N SER A 143 -14.20 -8.63 -11.24
CA SER A 143 -14.57 -8.78 -12.66
C SER A 143 -15.96 -8.20 -13.00
N GLU A 144 -16.76 -7.85 -12.00
CA GLU A 144 -18.18 -7.48 -12.18
C GLU A 144 -18.47 -6.04 -11.77
N THR A 145 -18.07 -5.66 -10.55
CA THR A 145 -18.36 -4.34 -9.97
C THR A 145 -17.16 -3.79 -9.25
N LEU A 146 -16.80 -2.55 -9.59
CA LEU A 146 -15.72 -1.86 -8.89
C LEU A 146 -16.20 -1.35 -7.52
N LEU A 147 -15.93 -2.12 -6.48
CA LEU A 147 -16.14 -1.75 -5.09
C LEU A 147 -14.79 -1.68 -4.34
N PRO A 148 -14.70 -0.91 -3.23
CA PRO A 148 -13.55 -1.04 -2.35
C PRO A 148 -13.50 -2.44 -1.74
N VAL A 149 -12.30 -3.00 -1.53
CA VAL A 149 -12.15 -4.32 -0.89
C VAL A 149 -12.20 -4.18 0.63
N GLN A 150 -11.41 -3.26 1.18
CA GLN A 150 -11.40 -2.89 2.59
C GLN A 150 -10.86 -1.47 2.74
N LEU A 151 -11.40 -0.70 3.69
CA LEU A 151 -11.10 0.73 3.83
C LEU A 151 -10.67 1.09 5.25
N ILE A 152 -9.58 1.84 5.34
CA ILE A 152 -9.16 2.57 6.54
C ILE A 152 -10.28 3.55 6.92
N GLY A 153 -10.65 3.57 8.22
CA GLY A 153 -11.61 4.52 8.78
C GLY A 153 -13.08 4.15 8.71
N ILE A 154 -13.45 2.98 8.14
CA ILE A 154 -14.86 2.63 7.91
C ILE A 154 -15.35 1.52 8.84
N GLU A 155 -14.66 0.38 8.83
CA GLU A 155 -15.02 -0.78 9.64
C GLU A 155 -14.51 -0.63 11.08
N LYS A 156 -15.11 -1.33 12.04
CA LYS A 156 -14.61 -1.31 13.43
C LYS A 156 -13.27 -2.03 13.57
N GLU A 157 -13.12 -3.12 12.83
CA GLU A 157 -11.93 -3.96 12.79
C GLU A 157 -11.43 -3.97 11.36
N ILE A 158 -10.11 -3.93 11.19
CA ILE A 158 -9.49 -3.91 9.87
C ILE A 158 -8.35 -4.91 9.82
N GLU A 159 -8.24 -5.62 8.70
CA GLU A 159 -7.18 -6.57 8.49
C GLU A 159 -6.02 -5.89 7.74
N ILE A 160 -4.88 -5.78 8.41
CA ILE A 160 -3.70 -5.15 7.83
C ILE A 160 -2.69 -6.21 7.46
N GLN A 161 -2.49 -6.36 6.15
CA GLN A 161 -1.53 -7.29 5.58
C GLN A 161 -0.16 -6.66 5.66
N SER A 162 0.79 -7.35 6.30
CA SER A 162 2.10 -6.77 6.60
C SER A 162 3.21 -7.78 6.42
N GLY A 163 4.39 -7.27 6.11
CA GLY A 163 5.59 -8.07 6.01
C GLY A 163 6.83 -7.21 5.90
N SER A 164 7.97 -7.87 5.78
CA SER A 164 9.22 -7.18 5.46
C SER A 164 10.12 -8.05 4.62
N LEU A 165 11.15 -7.43 4.07
CA LEU A 165 12.17 -8.07 3.28
C LEU A 165 13.50 -7.36 3.47
N VAL A 166 14.58 -8.06 3.12
CA VAL A 166 15.91 -7.45 3.08
C VAL A 166 15.98 -6.46 1.92
N PHE A 167 16.30 -5.22 2.23
CA PHE A 167 16.54 -4.15 1.28
C PHE A 167 17.96 -4.23 0.73
N GLU A 168 18.13 -5.00 -0.34
CA GLU A 168 19.39 -5.20 -1.04
C GLU A 168 19.49 -4.30 -2.28
N LYS A 169 20.71 -4.05 -2.75
CA LYS A 169 20.91 -3.36 -4.04
C LYS A 169 20.22 -4.13 -5.16
N LYS A 170 19.65 -3.39 -6.12
CA LYS A 170 18.87 -3.95 -7.25
C LYS A 170 17.59 -4.71 -6.86
N LEU A 171 17.08 -4.55 -5.64
CA LEU A 171 15.73 -4.96 -5.30
C LEU A 171 14.74 -4.26 -6.24
N GLN A 172 13.79 -5.04 -6.75
CA GLN A 172 12.67 -4.55 -7.55
C GLN A 172 11.36 -5.07 -6.99
N LEU A 173 10.42 -4.17 -6.77
CA LEU A 173 9.07 -4.48 -6.35
C LEU A 173 8.07 -3.91 -7.34
N LEU A 174 7.00 -4.65 -7.58
CA LEU A 174 5.84 -4.19 -8.32
C LEU A 174 4.67 -4.14 -7.35
N LEU A 175 4.28 -2.93 -6.96
CA LEU A 175 3.01 -2.70 -6.28
C LEU A 175 1.96 -2.42 -7.36
N TYR A 176 0.81 -3.08 -7.31
CA TYR A 176 -0.20 -2.96 -8.35
C TYR A 176 -1.61 -3.06 -7.82
N SER A 177 -2.55 -2.69 -8.68
CA SER A 177 -3.98 -2.84 -8.48
C SER A 177 -4.62 -2.96 -9.86
N SER A 178 -5.52 -3.92 -10.04
CA SER A 178 -6.23 -4.12 -11.30
C SER A 178 -7.70 -4.38 -11.05
N PHE A 179 -8.52 -4.01 -12.01
CA PHE A 179 -9.95 -4.27 -12.07
C PHE A 179 -10.26 -4.80 -13.47
N ASN A 180 -11.05 -5.87 -13.54
CA ASN A 180 -11.38 -6.57 -14.78
C ASN A 180 -10.13 -6.98 -15.60
N GLY A 181 -9.11 -7.50 -14.92
CA GLY A 181 -7.88 -7.95 -15.56
C GLY A 181 -6.79 -8.33 -14.56
N GLU A 182 -5.82 -9.09 -15.06
CA GLU A 182 -4.63 -9.50 -14.31
C GLU A 182 -3.39 -8.80 -14.85
N LEU A 183 -2.43 -8.52 -13.96
CA LEU A 183 -1.13 -7.97 -14.30
C LEU A 183 -0.07 -9.08 -14.28
N ASN A 184 0.33 -9.49 -15.49
CA ASN A 184 1.44 -10.40 -15.70
C ASN A 184 2.75 -9.63 -15.89
N VAL A 185 3.85 -10.18 -15.37
CA VAL A 185 5.20 -9.63 -15.52
C VAL A 185 5.98 -10.59 -16.40
N THR A 186 6.21 -10.23 -17.67
CA THR A 186 6.74 -11.16 -18.68
C THR A 186 8.19 -10.94 -19.10
N ASP A 187 8.76 -9.75 -18.88
CA ASP A 187 10.20 -9.49 -19.12
C ASP A 187 10.90 -9.06 -17.83
N THR A 188 11.63 -10.02 -17.31
CA THR A 188 12.32 -9.96 -16.02
C THR A 188 13.83 -9.69 -16.21
N GLN A 189 14.36 -9.86 -17.43
CA GLN A 189 15.78 -9.63 -17.73
C GLN A 189 16.14 -8.15 -17.85
N ARG A 190 15.23 -7.31 -18.35
CA ARG A 190 15.50 -5.87 -18.59
C ARG A 190 14.95 -4.92 -17.54
N SER A 191 14.34 -5.44 -16.47
CA SER A 191 13.61 -4.59 -15.50
C SER A 191 12.52 -3.73 -16.18
N GLN A 192 12.02 -4.19 -17.33
CA GLN A 192 10.92 -3.59 -18.07
C GLN A 192 9.68 -4.43 -17.78
N VAL A 193 8.82 -3.93 -16.90
CA VAL A 193 7.54 -4.60 -16.61
C VAL A 193 6.65 -4.47 -17.85
N LYS A 194 6.65 -5.51 -18.70
CA LYS A 194 5.65 -5.65 -19.75
C LYS A 194 4.38 -6.16 -19.09
N ILE A 195 3.32 -5.38 -19.23
CA ILE A 195 2.00 -5.67 -18.69
C ILE A 195 1.17 -6.29 -19.79
N GLU A 196 0.68 -7.49 -19.54
CA GLU A 196 -0.27 -8.17 -20.40
C GLU A 196 -1.58 -8.27 -19.63
N THR A 197 -2.58 -7.49 -20.07
CA THR A 197 -3.93 -7.56 -19.53
C THR A 197 -4.69 -8.68 -20.25
N LYS A 198 -5.42 -9.50 -19.50
CA LYS A 198 -6.28 -10.55 -20.10
C LYS A 198 -7.36 -9.95 -21.02
N ASP A 199 -7.84 -8.76 -20.69
CA ASP A 199 -8.87 -8.05 -21.42
C ASP A 199 -8.40 -6.67 -21.90
N ASN A 200 -8.88 -6.24 -23.08
CA ASN A 200 -8.62 -4.90 -23.64
C ASN A 200 -9.28 -3.78 -22.81
N ASP A 201 -10.20 -4.12 -21.91
CA ASP A 201 -10.96 -3.19 -21.07
C ASP A 201 -10.51 -3.13 -19.61
N ALA A 202 -9.39 -3.79 -19.26
CA ALA A 202 -8.85 -3.78 -17.91
C ALA A 202 -8.42 -2.38 -17.46
N THR A 203 -8.78 -2.00 -16.23
CA THR A 203 -8.29 -0.78 -15.58
C THR A 203 -7.25 -1.17 -14.55
N TYR A 204 -6.08 -0.55 -14.60
CA TYR A 204 -5.01 -0.87 -13.68
C TYR A 204 -4.16 0.34 -13.30
N TRP A 205 -3.54 0.20 -12.15
CA TRP A 205 -2.51 1.08 -11.62
C TRP A 205 -1.34 0.23 -11.15
N TYR A 206 -0.12 0.67 -11.40
CA TYR A 206 1.05 0.03 -10.80
C TYR A 206 2.17 1.02 -10.55
N SER A 207 3.04 0.61 -9.64
CA SER A 207 4.27 1.30 -9.29
C SER A 207 5.43 0.32 -9.27
N LEU A 208 6.42 0.58 -10.12
CA LEU A 208 7.69 -0.14 -10.12
C LEU A 208 8.66 0.58 -9.20
N ILE A 209 9.05 -0.10 -8.13
CA ILE A 209 9.92 0.42 -7.08
C ILE A 209 11.28 -0.25 -7.22
N LYS A 210 12.34 0.55 -7.29
CA LYS A 210 13.71 0.08 -7.42
C LYS A 210 14.58 0.63 -6.30
N SER A 211 15.37 -0.23 -5.68
CA SER A 211 16.53 0.21 -4.89
C SER A 211 17.68 0.52 -5.85
N ASP A 212 18.41 1.59 -5.57
CA ASP A 212 19.65 1.93 -6.30
C ASP A 212 20.78 0.90 -6.05
#